data_AF-A0A7Y2K6G8-F1
#
_entry.id   AF-A0A7Y2K6G8-F1
#
_cell.length_a   1.000
_cell.length_b   1.000
_cell.length_c   1.000
_cell.angle_alpha   90.00
_cell.angle_beta   90.00
_cell.angle_gamma   90.00
#
_symmetry.space_group_name_H-M   'P 1'
#
loop_
_entity.id
_entity.type
_entity.pdbx_description
1 polymer ?
#
loop_
_entity_poly.entity_id
_entity_poly.type
_entity_poly.pdbx_seq_one_letter_code
_entity_poly.pdbx_strand_id
1 'polypeptide(L)'
;AQCLDIIALGYLFYAFGMVLVQSFNGAGDTRTPTIMNFFIFWMMQIPLAYLLAIPFDLQSAGVYWAIVISESTFTIVGYFLFKRGRWKTVKV
;
A
#
# COMPACT_ATOMS: atom_id res chain seq x y z
N ALA A 1 -16.38 8.36 14.46
CA ALA A 1 -15.34 9.40 14.46
C ALA A 1 -13.95 8.79 14.25
N GLN A 2 -13.48 7.89 15.12
CA GLN A 2 -12.11 7.34 15.09
C GLN A 2 -11.62 6.75 13.75
N CYS A 3 -12.49 6.15 12.95
CA CYS A 3 -12.14 5.62 11.62
C CYS A 3 -11.57 6.71 10.68
N LEU A 4 -12.25 7.86 10.61
CA LEU A 4 -11.86 8.96 9.72
C LEU A 4 -10.53 9.59 10.14
N ASP A 5 -10.29 9.70 11.45
CA ASP A 5 -9.05 10.27 11.98
C ASP A 5 -7.84 9.37 11.66
N ILE A 6 -8.00 8.06 11.82
CA ILE A 6 -6.95 7.07 11.52
C ILE A 6 -6.65 7.04 10.01
N ILE A 7 -7.69 6.98 9.17
CA ILE A 7 -7.51 6.93 7.72
C ILE A 7 -6.93 8.23 7.17
N ALA A 8 -7.33 9.38 7.73
CA ALA A 8 -6.79 10.68 7.33
C ALA A 8 -5.27 10.78 7.49
N LEU A 9 -4.69 10.12 8.50
CA LEU A 9 -3.22 10.03 8.65
C LEU A 9 -2.57 9.30 7.46
N GLY A 10 -3.26 8.31 6.90
CA GLY A 10 -2.80 7.53 5.75
C GLY A 10 -2.91 8.27 4.41
N TYR A 11 -3.70 9.34 4.31
CA TYR A 11 -3.95 10.01 3.02
C TYR A 11 -2.71 10.60 2.36
N LEU A 12 -1.73 11.06 3.13
CA LEU A 12 -0.46 11.50 2.55
C LEU A 12 0.24 10.36 1.82
N PHE A 13 0.36 9.19 2.46
CA PHE A 13 0.94 8.01 1.82
C PHE A 13 0.11 7.57 0.62
N TYR A 14 -1.21 7.50 0.77
CA TYR A 14 -2.11 7.12 -0.30
C TYR A 14 -1.94 7.98 -1.57
N ALA A 15 -1.88 9.31 -1.41
CA ALA A 15 -1.67 10.22 -2.53
C ALA A 15 -0.34 9.95 -3.26
N PHE A 16 0.75 9.76 -2.51
CA PHE A 16 2.05 9.41 -3.09
C PHE A 16 2.05 8.03 -3.76
N GLY A 17 1.45 7.02 -3.12
CA GLY A 17 1.32 5.67 -3.65
C GLY A 17 0.56 5.64 -4.98
N MET A 18 -0.54 6.39 -5.08
CA MET A 18 -1.29 6.51 -6.33
C MET A 18 -0.44 7.11 -7.47
N VAL A 19 0.32 8.19 -7.23
CA VAL A 19 1.18 8.79 -8.26
C VAL A 19 2.25 7.82 -8.75
N LEU A 20 2.85 7.05 -7.84
CA LEU A 20 3.86 6.05 -8.18
C LEU A 20 3.28 4.93 -9.06
N VAL A 21 2.11 4.38 -8.69
CA VAL A 21 1.43 3.34 -9.47
C VAL A 21 1.08 3.83 -10.87
N GLN A 22 0.54 5.04 -10.99
CA GLN A 22 0.21 5.60 -12.30
C GLN A 22 1.47 5.87 -13.14
N SER A 23 2.60 6.19 -12.50
CA SER A 23 3.89 6.32 -13.18
C SER A 23 4.37 4.98 -13.74
N PHE A 24 4.25 3.88 -12.99
CA PHE A 24 4.59 2.53 -13.49
C PHE A 24 3.67 2.08 -14.62
N ASN A 25 2.35 2.23 -14.43
CA ASN A 25 1.36 1.88 -15.44
C ASN A 25 1.53 2.71 -16.72
N GLY A 26 1.82 4.01 -16.60
CA GLY A 26 2.07 4.89 -17.74
C GLY A 26 3.36 4.58 -18.50
N ALA A 27 4.35 3.97 -17.84
CA ALA A 27 5.57 3.46 -18.47
C ALA A 27 5.40 2.07 -19.12
N GLY A 28 4.21 1.45 -19.03
CA GLY A 28 3.95 0.09 -19.50
C GLY A 28 4.41 -1.02 -18.54
N ASP A 29 4.93 -0.68 -17.35
CA ASP A 29 5.29 -1.64 -16.30
C ASP A 29 4.09 -1.94 -15.40
N THR A 30 3.18 -2.79 -15.88
CA THR A 30 2.00 -3.22 -15.09
C THR A 30 2.31 -4.38 -14.13
N ARG A 31 3.43 -5.09 -14.33
CA ARG A 31 3.81 -6.24 -13.51
C ARG A 31 4.26 -5.79 -12.12
N THR A 32 5.09 -4.76 -12.04
CA THR A 32 5.58 -4.21 -10.77
C THR A 32 4.45 -3.85 -9.79
N PRO A 33 3.46 -3.00 -10.15
CA PRO A 33 2.37 -2.65 -9.24
C PRO A 33 1.45 -3.84 -8.92
N THR A 34 1.26 -4.77 -9.86
CA THR A 34 0.43 -5.98 -9.61
C THR A 34 1.04 -6.88 -8.55
N ILE A 35 2.35 -7.15 -8.66
CA ILE A 35 3.08 -7.96 -7.68
C ILE A 35 3.03 -7.28 -6.30
N MET A 36 3.28 -5.96 -6.26
CA MET A 36 3.19 -5.20 -5.01
C MET A 36 1.80 -5.31 -4.38
N ASN A 37 0.73 -5.12 -5.16
CA ASN A 37 -0.65 -5.23 -4.68
C ASN A 37 -0.91 -6.60 -4.04
N PHE A 38 -0.49 -7.67 -4.71
CA PHE A 38 -0.69 -9.03 -4.20
C PHE A 38 0.03 -9.22 -2.87
N PHE A 39 1.33 -8.93 -2.79
CA PHE A 39 2.06 -9.17 -1.54
C PHE A 39 1.63 -8.24 -0.40
N ILE A 40 1.37 -6.97 -0.68
CA ILE A 40 1.11 -5.99 0.37
C ILE A 40 -0.35 -6.04 0.83
N PHE A 41 -1.31 -6.08 -0.08
CA PHE A 41 -2.72 -6.09 0.32
C PHE A 41 -3.26 -7.49 0.60
N TRP A 42 -2.78 -8.54 -0.08
CA TRP A 42 -3.27 -9.89 0.25
C TRP A 42 -2.45 -10.54 1.36
N MET A 43 -1.12 -10.57 1.23
CA MET A 43 -0.29 -11.31 2.18
C MET A 43 0.07 -10.54 3.45
N MET A 44 0.02 -9.21 3.43
CA MET A 44 0.31 -8.39 4.61
C MET A 44 -0.95 -7.79 5.23
N GLN A 45 -1.78 -7.06 4.48
CA GLN A 45 -2.94 -6.37 5.06
C GLN A 45 -3.95 -7.34 5.69
N ILE A 46 -4.32 -8.43 5.01
CA ILE A 46 -5.34 -9.37 5.52
C ILE A 46 -4.85 -10.05 6.82
N PRO A 47 -3.64 -10.65 6.89
CA PRO A 47 -3.14 -11.21 8.14
C PRO A 47 -2.95 -10.16 9.23
N LEU A 48 -2.48 -8.96 8.88
CA LEU A 48 -2.29 -7.87 9.85
C LEU A 48 -3.63 -7.40 10.43
N ALA A 49 -4.66 -7.27 9.59
CA ALA A 49 -6.02 -6.94 10.02
C ALA A 49 -6.59 -8.01 10.95
N TYR A 50 -6.40 -9.29 10.61
CA TYR A 50 -6.82 -10.40 11.49
C TYR A 50 -6.12 -10.34 12.84
N LEU A 51 -4.80 -10.17 12.86
CA LEU A 51 -3.99 -10.12 14.07
C LEU A 51 -4.39 -8.93 14.97
N LEU A 52 -4.53 -7.74 14.40
CA LEU A 52 -4.90 -6.54 15.15
C LEU A 52 -6.36 -6.59 15.64
N ALA A 53 -7.28 -7.06 14.81
CA ALA A 53 -8.70 -7.05 15.16
C ALA A 53 -9.06 -8.10 16.21
N ILE A 54 -8.45 -9.29 16.16
CA ILE A 54 -8.86 -10.45 16.99
C ILE A 54 -7.91 -10.65 18.18
N PRO A 55 -6.64 -11.11 18.04
CA PRO A 55 -5.74 -11.30 19.17
C PRO A 55 -5.51 -10.05 20.03
N PHE A 56 -5.43 -8.87 19.40
CA PHE A 56 -5.20 -7.61 20.12
C PHE A 56 -6.49 -6.90 20.55
N ASP A 57 -7.66 -7.48 20.27
CA ASP A 57 -9.00 -6.96 20.63
C ASP A 57 -9.24 -5.49 20.20
N LEU A 58 -8.57 -5.04 19.14
CA LEU A 58 -8.75 -3.68 18.60
C LEU A 58 -9.99 -3.58 17.70
N GLN A 59 -10.69 -4.69 17.45
CA GLN A 59 -11.92 -4.76 16.66
C GLN A 59 -11.78 -4.02 15.32
N SER A 60 -12.66 -3.06 15.04
CA SER A 60 -12.63 -2.25 13.82
C SER A 60 -11.42 -1.31 13.73
N ALA A 61 -10.92 -0.80 14.86
CA ALA A 61 -9.73 0.04 14.87
C ALA A 61 -8.49 -0.72 14.38
N GLY A 62 -8.39 -2.01 14.71
CA GLY A 62 -7.31 -2.88 14.21
C GLY A 62 -7.30 -3.00 12.68
N VAL A 63 -8.48 -3.07 12.07
CA VAL A 63 -8.63 -3.10 10.61
C VAL A 63 -8.20 -1.77 9.97
N TYR A 64 -8.58 -0.63 10.57
CA TYR A 64 -8.18 0.69 10.06
C TYR A 64 -6.66 0.89 10.11
N TRP A 65 -6.03 0.48 11.20
CA TRP A 65 -4.57 0.50 11.31
C TRP A 65 -3.90 -0.41 10.28
N ALA A 66 -4.43 -1.61 10.04
CA ALA A 66 -3.90 -2.50 9.02
C ALA A 66 -3.93 -1.87 7.62
N ILE A 67 -5.01 -1.15 7.27
CA ILE A 67 -5.11 -0.41 6.00
C ILE A 67 -4.00 0.64 5.91
N VAL A 68 -3.90 1.53 6.91
CA VAL A 68 -2.93 2.63 6.89
C VAL A 68 -1.48 2.12 6.83
N ILE A 69 -1.16 1.06 7.59
CA ILE A 69 0.17 0.44 7.58
C ILE A 69 0.48 -0.18 6.21
N SER A 70 -0.49 -0.85 5.60
CA SER A 70 -0.31 -1.51 4.31
C SER A 70 -0.14 -0.48 3.19
N GLU A 71 -0.96 0.58 3.16
CA GLU A 71 -0.84 1.70 2.23
C GLU A 71 0.50 2.44 2.36
N SER A 72 0.95 2.67 3.59
CA SER A 72 2.25 3.28 3.87
C SER A 72 3.38 2.39 3.35
N THR A 73 3.30 1.09 3.61
CA THR A 73 4.28 0.10 3.12
C THR A 73 4.30 0.04 1.60
N PHE A 74 3.13 0.03 0.96
CA PHE A 74 2.98 0.05 -0.49
C PHE A 74 3.65 1.28 -1.10
N THR A 75 3.42 2.45 -0.52
CA THR A 75 4.02 3.71 -0.96
C THR A 75 5.54 3.70 -0.81
N ILE A 76 6.06 3.24 0.33
CA ILE A 76 7.50 3.17 0.60
C ILE A 76 8.18 2.19 -0.38
N VAL A 77 7.64 0.99 -0.56
CA VAL A 77 8.16 -0.01 -1.50
C VAL A 77 8.11 0.52 -2.93
N GLY A 78 6.99 1.14 -3.32
CA GLY A 78 6.82 1.78 -4.62
C GLY A 78 7.84 2.87 -4.88
N TYR A 79 8.12 3.71 -3.89
CA TYR A 79 9.15 4.76 -3.99
C TYR A 79 10.54 4.16 -4.23
N PHE A 80 10.92 3.11 -3.50
CA PHE A 80 12.21 2.44 -3.69
C PHE A 80 12.32 1.79 -5.08
N LEU A 81 11.25 1.15 -5.57
CA LEU A 81 11.21 0.55 -6.90
C LEU A 81 11.25 1.62 -8.00
N PHE A 82 10.60 2.76 -7.77
CA PHE A 82 10.62 3.90 -8.68
C PHE A 82 12.03 4.48 -8.76
N LYS A 83 12.71 4.64 -7.62
CA LYS A 83 14.10 5.11 -7.55
C LYS A 83 15.08 4.15 -8.23
N ARG A 84 14.82 2.83 -8.20
CA ARG A 84 15.64 1.82 -8.91
C ARG A 84 15.59 1.94 -10.43
N GLY A 85 14.61 2.65 -11.00
CA GLY A 85 14.59 3.01 -12.42
C GLY A 85 14.36 1.85 -13.41
N ARG A 86 14.07 0.62 -12.94
CA ARG A 86 13.81 -0.55 -13.82
C ARG A 86 12.63 -0.31 -14.76
N TRP A 87 11.65 0.46 -14.33
CA TRP A 87 10.51 0.89 -15.13
C TRP A 87 10.91 1.67 -16.40
N LYS A 88 12.08 2.35 -16.40
CA LYS A 88 12.59 3.07 -17.59
C LYS A 88 13.10 2.14 -18.70
N THR A 89 13.39 0.89 -18.36
CA THR A 89 13.89 -0.11 -19.32
C THR A 89 12.79 -0.91 -19.99
N VAL A 90 11.54 -0.69 -19.56
CA VAL A 90 10.37 -1.30 -20.18
C VAL A 90 10.15 -0.61 -21.52
N LYS A 91 10.32 -1.38 -22.60
CA LYS A 91 9.91 -0.96 -23.95
C LYS A 91 8.45 -1.34 -24.12
N VAL A 92 7.63 -0.34 -24.39
CA VAL A 92 6.22 -0.49 -24.78
C VAL A 92 6.15 -0.93 -26.24
#